data_AF-A0A6V7WG16-F1
#
_entry.id   AF-A0A6V7WG16-F1
#
_cell.length_a   1.000
_cell.length_b   1.000
_cell.length_c   1.000
_cell.angle_alpha   90.00
_cell.angle_beta   90.00
_cell.angle_gamma   90.00
#
_symmetry.space_group_name_H-M   'P 1'
#
loop_
_entity.id
_entity.type
_entity.pdbx_description
1 polymer ?
#
loop_
_entity_poly.entity_id
_entity_poly.type
_entity_poly.pdbx_seq_one_letter_code
_entity_poly.pdbx_strand_id
1 'polypeptide(L)'
;LPLIQFQIDDDDISDKEAIELINAEPPDNQNNNFITNEIINNKKKQQLKLSRSELLNLNKNNVFNQNILKSKRIKFFLKVIDEVKIIKCQFCQKFFNSDDYQIAILQNGYCPVCQTKIQTFNDQEFNKEEDDI
;
A
#
# COMPACT_ATOMS: atom_id res chain seq x y z
N LEU A 1 -6.23 9.69 -4.98
CA LEU A 1 -4.87 9.13 -4.78
C LEU A 1 -4.36 8.59 -6.10
N PRO A 2 -3.09 8.80 -6.45
CA PRO A 2 -2.49 8.32 -7.70
C PRO A 2 -2.13 6.82 -7.61
N LEU A 3 -3.14 5.99 -7.34
CA LEU A 3 -3.01 4.53 -7.23
C LEU A 3 -3.75 3.87 -8.39
N ILE A 4 -3.14 2.84 -8.97
CA ILE A 4 -3.78 2.04 -10.00
C ILE A 4 -3.77 0.58 -9.58
N GLN A 5 -4.96 -0.02 -9.57
CA GLN A 5 -5.12 -1.45 -9.31
C GLN A 5 -4.58 -2.26 -10.48
N PHE A 6 -3.88 -3.35 -10.18
CA PHE A 6 -3.46 -4.34 -11.16
C PHE A 6 -3.84 -5.76 -10.71
N GLN A 7 -3.85 -6.68 -11.66
CA GLN A 7 -4.05 -8.10 -11.46
C GLN A 7 -2.80 -8.85 -11.89
N ILE A 8 -2.61 -10.05 -11.35
CA ILE A 8 -1.57 -10.96 -11.79
C ILE A 8 -2.13 -11.70 -13.01
N ASP A 9 -1.38 -11.74 -14.12
CA ASP A 9 -1.85 -12.40 -15.36
C ASP A 9 -1.73 -13.93 -15.29
N ASP A 10 -0.83 -14.43 -14.44
CA ASP A 10 -0.58 -15.85 -14.26
C ASP A 10 -1.50 -16.45 -13.18
N ASP A 11 -2.40 -17.36 -13.58
CA ASP A 11 -3.30 -18.09 -12.67
C ASP A 11 -2.55 -19.02 -11.68
N ASP A 12 -1.29 -19.35 -11.98
CA ASP A 12 -0.43 -20.20 -11.14
C ASP A 12 0.30 -19.45 -10.03
N ILE A 13 0.32 -18.11 -10.07
CA ILE A 13 1.00 -17.30 -9.06
C ILE A 13 0.05 -17.04 -7.90
N SER A 14 0.39 -17.58 -6.74
CA SER A 14 -0.35 -17.29 -5.51
C SER A 14 -0.14 -15.84 -5.04
N ASP A 15 -1.10 -15.28 -4.32
CA ASP A 15 -0.98 -13.94 -3.71
C ASP A 15 0.28 -13.81 -2.83
N LYS A 16 0.69 -14.91 -2.17
CA LYS A 16 1.90 -14.97 -1.35
C LYS A 16 3.15 -14.89 -2.21
N GLU A 17 3.20 -15.67 -3.28
CA GLU A 17 4.31 -15.66 -4.24
C GLU A 17 4.45 -14.29 -4.92
N ALA A 18 3.34 -13.65 -5.30
CA ALA A 18 3.38 -12.30 -5.84
C ALA A 18 4.01 -11.29 -4.87
N ILE A 19 3.69 -11.39 -3.57
CA ILE A 19 4.33 -10.55 -2.54
C ILE A 19 5.82 -10.85 -2.43
N GLU A 20 6.23 -12.12 -2.53
CA GLU A 20 7.65 -12.50 -2.52
C GLU A 20 8.38 -11.93 -3.74
N LEU A 21 7.78 -12.00 -4.93
CA LEU A 21 8.34 -11.43 -6.16
C LEU A 21 8.49 -9.91 -6.10
N ILE A 22 7.50 -9.19 -5.55
CA ILE A 22 7.56 -7.72 -5.39
C ILE A 22 8.64 -7.30 -4.38
N ASN A 23 8.90 -8.13 -3.36
CA ASN A 23 9.89 -7.83 -2.34
C ASN A 23 11.30 -8.32 -2.68
N ALA A 24 11.44 -9.15 -3.72
CA ALA A 24 12.72 -9.62 -4.21
C ALA A 24 13.57 -8.44 -4.70
N GLU A 25 14.89 -8.58 -4.60
CA GLU A 25 15.79 -7.61 -5.21
C GLU A 25 15.70 -7.76 -6.75
N PRO A 26 15.46 -6.65 -7.48
CA PRO A 26 15.44 -6.70 -8.93
C PRO A 26 16.83 -7.11 -9.44
N PRO A 27 16.92 -7.89 -10.53
CA PRO A 27 18.20 -8.22 -11.13
C PRO A 27 18.94 -6.92 -11.50
N ASP A 28 20.17 -6.76 -11.01
CA ASP A 28 21.01 -5.58 -11.20
C ASP A 28 20.93 -5.06 -12.66
N ASN A 29 20.56 -3.79 -12.83
CA ASN A 29 20.65 -2.96 -14.06
C ASN A 29 19.37 -2.50 -14.77
N GLN A 30 18.19 -2.43 -14.14
CA GLN A 30 17.05 -1.75 -14.79
C GLN A 30 16.46 -0.65 -13.90
N ASN A 31 16.38 0.57 -14.45
CA ASN A 31 15.69 1.70 -13.83
C ASN A 31 14.23 1.31 -13.57
N ASN A 32 13.90 0.97 -12.32
CA ASN A 32 12.56 0.55 -11.87
C ASN A 32 11.44 1.59 -12.17
N ASN A 33 11.83 2.83 -12.48
CA ASN A 33 10.91 3.93 -12.83
C ASN A 33 10.47 3.92 -14.31
N PHE A 34 11.13 3.15 -15.19
CA PHE A 34 10.72 3.05 -16.59
C PHE A 34 9.45 2.22 -16.75
N ILE A 35 9.40 1.09 -16.03
CA ILE A 35 8.28 0.14 -16.09
C ILE A 35 7.00 0.78 -15.57
N THR A 36 7.04 1.56 -14.49
CA THR A 36 5.84 2.28 -14.00
C THR A 36 5.28 3.23 -15.06
N ASN A 37 6.13 4.01 -15.72
CA ASN A 37 5.73 4.97 -16.77
C ASN A 37 5.19 4.28 -18.02
N GLU A 38 5.81 3.18 -18.46
CA GLU A 38 5.34 2.39 -19.60
C GLU A 38 4.00 1.68 -19.30
N ILE A 39 3.87 1.15 -18.07
CA ILE A 39 2.63 0.62 -17.51
C ILE A 39 1.53 1.69 -17.51
N ILE A 40 1.85 2.95 -17.17
CA ILE A 40 0.92 4.09 -17.13
C ILE A 40 0.48 4.53 -18.53
N ASN A 41 1.41 4.60 -19.47
CA ASN A 41 1.14 5.04 -20.84
C ASN A 41 0.30 4.02 -21.63
N ASN A 42 0.41 2.72 -21.32
CA ASN A 42 -0.40 1.68 -21.96
C ASN A 42 -1.85 1.56 -21.41
N LYS A 43 -2.26 2.39 -20.44
CA LYS A 43 -3.59 2.33 -19.76
C LYS A 43 -4.75 2.94 -20.53
N LYS A 44 -4.85 2.72 -21.85
CA LYS A 44 -6.14 2.83 -22.54
C LYS A 44 -7.03 1.58 -22.33
N LYS A 45 -6.53 0.53 -21.66
CA LYS A 45 -7.29 -0.67 -21.30
C LYS A 45 -7.50 -0.73 -19.78
N GLN A 46 -8.75 -0.84 -19.35
CA GLN A 46 -9.25 -0.68 -17.98
C GLN A 46 -8.79 -1.76 -16.96
N GLN A 47 -7.79 -2.60 -17.30
CA GLN A 47 -7.35 -3.69 -16.44
C GLN A 47 -5.87 -3.95 -16.68
N LEU A 48 -5.02 -3.45 -15.78
CA LEU A 48 -3.59 -3.73 -15.83
C LEU A 48 -3.35 -5.16 -15.33
N LYS A 49 -2.71 -5.97 -16.16
CA LYS A 49 -2.26 -7.30 -15.78
C LYS A 49 -0.75 -7.36 -15.84
N LEU A 50 -0.13 -7.93 -14.82
CA LEU A 50 1.32 -8.05 -14.70
C LEU A 50 1.73 -9.52 -14.62
N SER A 51 2.78 -9.85 -15.35
CA SER A 51 3.47 -11.14 -15.38
C SER A 51 4.53 -11.23 -14.28
N ARG A 52 5.02 -12.46 -14.01
CA ARG A 52 6.13 -12.71 -13.06
C ARG A 52 7.33 -11.77 -13.24
N SER A 53 7.76 -11.56 -14.49
CA SER A 53 8.91 -10.71 -14.81
C SER A 53 8.66 -9.23 -14.52
N GLU A 54 7.43 -8.75 -14.74
CA GLU A 54 7.06 -7.37 -14.41
C GLU A 54 7.00 -7.17 -12.90
N LEU A 55 6.43 -8.13 -12.15
CA LEU A 55 6.36 -8.09 -10.68
C LEU A 55 7.76 -7.98 -10.04
N LEU A 56 8.74 -8.71 -10.57
CA LEU A 56 10.14 -8.69 -10.10
C LEU A 56 10.83 -7.34 -10.30
N ASN A 57 10.44 -6.59 -11.33
CA ASN A 57 11.04 -5.29 -11.63
C ASN A 57 10.23 -4.11 -11.05
N LEU A 58 9.17 -4.38 -10.28
CA LEU A 58 8.43 -3.33 -9.59
C LEU A 58 9.23 -2.76 -8.43
N ASN A 59 9.16 -1.44 -8.26
CA ASN A 59 9.66 -0.82 -7.05
C ASN A 59 8.73 -1.14 -5.87
N LYS A 60 9.19 -1.97 -4.92
CA LYS A 60 8.45 -2.35 -3.71
C LYS A 60 7.87 -1.17 -2.93
N ASN A 61 8.55 -0.02 -2.93
CA ASN A 61 8.10 1.18 -2.22
C ASN A 61 6.85 1.82 -2.85
N ASN A 62 6.56 1.48 -4.12
CA ASN A 62 5.44 1.98 -4.88
C ASN A 62 4.30 0.96 -4.97
N VAL A 63 4.48 -0.25 -4.44
CA VAL A 63 3.46 -1.30 -4.50
C VAL A 63 2.78 -1.47 -3.16
N PHE A 64 1.45 -1.46 -3.19
CA PHE A 64 0.61 -1.63 -2.03
C PHE A 64 -0.29 -2.85 -2.21
N ASN A 65 -0.34 -3.72 -1.22
CA ASN A 65 -1.34 -4.78 -1.12
C ASN A 65 -2.50 -4.33 -0.22
N GLN A 66 -3.72 -4.74 -0.57
CA GLN A 66 -4.91 -4.56 0.24
C GLN A 66 -5.54 -5.92 0.50
N ASN A 67 -5.45 -6.38 1.74
CA ASN A 67 -6.13 -7.58 2.19
C ASN A 67 -7.45 -7.18 2.85
N ILE A 68 -8.56 -7.40 2.15
CA ILE A 68 -9.89 -7.13 2.70
C ILE A 68 -10.34 -8.42 3.39
N LEU A 69 -10.66 -8.38 4.68
CA LEU A 69 -11.06 -9.55 5.49
C LEU A 69 -12.13 -10.47 4.84
N LYS A 70 -12.98 -9.93 3.96
CA LYS A 70 -14.04 -10.67 3.26
C LYS A 70 -13.64 -11.17 1.85
N SER A 71 -12.45 -10.82 1.37
CA SER A 71 -11.94 -11.19 0.05
C SER A 71 -10.92 -12.31 0.18
N LYS A 72 -11.11 -13.39 -0.56
CA LYS A 72 -10.09 -14.45 -0.67
C LYS A 72 -8.87 -14.02 -1.49
N ARG A 73 -8.97 -12.92 -2.25
CA ARG A 73 -7.89 -12.41 -3.12
C ARG A 73 -7.36 -11.08 -2.61
N ILE A 74 -6.05 -10.93 -2.60
CA ILE A 74 -5.34 -9.68 -2.35
C ILE A 74 -5.50 -8.77 -3.56
N LYS A 75 -5.76 -7.48 -3.32
CA LYS A 75 -5.73 -6.46 -4.37
C LYS A 75 -4.39 -5.77 -4.34
N PHE A 76 -3.75 -5.66 -5.49
CA PHE A 76 -2.49 -4.95 -5.64
C PHE A 76 -2.71 -3.59 -6.30
N PHE A 77 -1.99 -2.59 -5.80
CA PHE A 77 -2.05 -1.20 -6.26
C PHE A 77 -0.65 -0.67 -6.48
N LEU A 78 -0.45 0.04 -7.57
CA LEU A 78 0.80 0.70 -7.90
C LEU A 78 0.64 2.22 -7.75
N LYS A 79 1.57 2.85 -7.05
CA LYS A 79 1.70 4.31 -6.97
C LYS A 79 2.32 4.84 -8.25
N VAL A 80 1.65 5.84 -8.81
CA VAL A 80 1.98 6.44 -10.11
C VAL A 80 2.84 7.69 -9.96
N ILE A 81 2.74 8.38 -8.83
CA ILE A 81 3.44 9.64 -8.56
C ILE A 81 4.29 9.43 -7.31
N ASP A 82 5.61 9.45 -7.45
CA ASP A 82 6.54 9.11 -6.38
C ASP A 82 6.50 10.11 -5.22
N GLU A 83 6.28 11.38 -5.55
CA GLU A 83 6.23 12.52 -4.62
C GLU A 83 5.06 12.40 -3.63
N VAL A 84 3.98 11.72 -4.01
CA VAL A 84 2.81 11.54 -3.14
C VAL A 84 3.08 10.44 -2.13
N LYS A 85 3.22 10.80 -0.86
CA LYS A 85 3.34 9.82 0.22
C LYS A 85 1.96 9.21 0.50
N ILE A 86 1.86 7.89 0.38
CA ILE A 86 0.62 7.15 0.58
C ILE A 86 0.78 6.24 1.80
N ILE A 87 -0.21 6.26 2.67
CA ILE A 87 -0.29 5.38 3.84
C ILE A 87 -1.55 4.51 3.77
N LYS A 88 -1.45 3.27 4.24
CA LYS A 88 -2.56 2.33 4.37
C LYS A 88 -2.97 2.21 5.84
N CYS A 89 -4.23 2.42 6.16
CA CYS A 89 -4.73 2.19 7.51
C CYS A 89 -4.67 0.69 7.85
N GLN A 90 -4.09 0.34 9.01
CA GLN A 90 -3.97 -1.04 9.46
C GLN A 90 -5.32 -1.73 9.73
N PHE A 91 -6.34 -0.96 10.11
CA PHE A 91 -7.66 -1.48 10.47
C PHE A 91 -8.58 -1.65 9.26
N CYS A 92 -8.85 -0.55 8.54
CA CYS A 92 -9.78 -0.57 7.40
C CYS A 92 -9.13 -0.83 6.04
N GLN A 93 -7.80 -0.90 6.00
CA GLN A 93 -7.02 -1.17 4.78
C GLN A 93 -7.24 -0.15 3.66
N LYS A 94 -7.83 1.02 3.96
CA LYS A 94 -7.98 2.13 3.02
C LYS A 94 -6.67 2.91 2.89
N PHE A 95 -6.47 3.48 1.70
CA PHE A 95 -5.32 4.31 1.38
C PHE A 95 -5.64 5.79 1.60
N PHE A 96 -4.64 6.54 2.05
CA PHE A 96 -4.72 7.96 2.31
C PHE A 96 -3.44 8.66 1.83
N ASN A 97 -3.51 9.97 1.60
CA ASN A 97 -2.30 10.78 1.61
C ASN A 97 -1.73 10.75 3.03
N SER A 98 -0.42 10.55 3.16
CA SER A 98 0.24 10.45 4.45
C SER A 98 0.03 11.69 5.31
N ASP A 99 0.15 12.88 4.73
CA ASP A 99 0.09 14.14 5.46
C ASP A 99 -1.35 14.40 5.95
N ASP A 100 -2.34 14.21 5.06
CA ASP A 100 -3.75 14.34 5.43
C ASP A 100 -4.16 13.34 6.52
N TYR A 101 -3.66 12.09 6.44
CA TYR A 101 -3.95 11.07 7.43
C TYR A 101 -3.32 11.38 8.79
N GLN A 102 -2.08 11.85 8.80
CA GLN A 102 -1.40 12.28 10.03
C GLN A 102 -2.10 13.48 10.66
N ILE A 103 -2.50 14.48 9.88
CA ILE A 103 -3.26 15.63 10.37
C ILE A 103 -4.58 15.17 10.99
N ALA A 104 -5.32 14.28 10.32
CA ALA A 104 -6.59 13.76 10.83
C ALA A 104 -6.41 13.01 12.16
N ILE A 105 -5.35 12.21 12.30
CA ILE A 105 -5.02 11.52 13.55
C ILE A 105 -4.61 12.51 14.64
N LEU A 106 -3.77 13.50 14.32
CA LEU A 106 -3.32 14.50 15.31
C LEU A 106 -4.49 15.34 15.84
N GLN A 107 -5.46 15.66 14.97
CA GLN A 107 -6.63 16.46 15.36
C GLN A 107 -7.67 15.65 16.12
N ASN A 108 -7.90 14.38 15.75
CA ASN A 108 -9.06 13.62 16.21
C ASN A 108 -8.71 12.33 16.98
N GLY A 109 -7.50 11.80 16.82
CA GLY A 109 -7.05 10.54 17.43
C GLY A 109 -7.53 9.26 16.75
N TYR A 110 -8.23 9.35 15.61
CA TYR A 110 -8.79 8.18 14.93
C TYR A 110 -8.68 8.23 13.40
N CYS A 111 -8.78 7.06 12.77
CA CYS A 111 -8.84 6.93 11.31
C CYS A 111 -10.09 7.64 10.75
N PRO A 112 -9.97 8.50 9.71
CA PRO A 112 -11.10 9.27 9.19
C PRO A 112 -12.20 8.43 8.53
N VAL A 113 -11.93 7.16 8.22
CA VAL A 113 -12.91 6.27 7.57
C VAL A 113 -13.52 5.27 8.54
N CYS A 114 -12.72 4.55 9.31
CA CYS A 114 -13.24 3.53 10.23
C CYS A 114 -13.36 3.99 11.67
N GLN A 115 -12.92 5.20 11.98
CA GLN A 115 -13.00 5.82 13.32
C GLN A 115 -12.28 5.00 14.42
N THR A 116 -11.48 4.01 14.04
CA THR A 116 -10.65 3.27 14.98
C THR A 116 -9.59 4.21 15.53
N LYS A 117 -9.48 4.27 16.86
CA LYS A 117 -8.43 5.04 17.54
C LYS A 117 -7.06 4.55 17.10
N ILE A 118 -6.18 5.50 16.78
CA ILE A 118 -4.79 5.21 16.44
C ILE A 118 -3.97 5.58 17.67
N GLN A 119 -3.30 4.60 18.26
CA GLN A 119 -2.39 4.87 19.37
C GLN A 119 -1.27 5.77 18.85
N THR A 120 -1.19 6.97 19.40
CA THR A 120 -0.08 7.89 19.19
C THR A 120 0.86 7.83 20.39
N PHE A 121 2.13 8.19 20.22
CA PHE A 121 3.11 8.13 21.32
C PHE A 121 2.66 8.91 22.57
N ASN A 122 1.83 9.95 22.42
CA ASN A 122 1.30 10.74 23.52
C ASN A 122 0.30 9.97 24.41
N ASP A 123 -0.29 8.87 23.92
CA ASP A 123 -1.25 8.07 24.69
C ASP A 123 -0.56 7.21 25.78
N GLN A 124 0.77 7.07 25.75
CA GLN A 124 1.52 6.25 26.69
C GLN A 124 1.94 6.99 27.97
N GLU A 125 1.93 8.33 27.97
CA GLU A 125 2.30 9.12 29.16
C GLU A 125 1.13 9.36 30.12
N PHE A 126 -0.12 9.28 29.66
CA PHE A 126 -1.31 9.51 30.51
C PHE A 126 -1.83 8.27 31.26
N ASN A 127 -1.32 7.07 30.97
CA ASN A 127 -1.82 5.82 31.59
C ASN A 127 -0.89 5.28 32.71
N LYS A 128 0.01 6.11 33.26
CA LYS A 128 0.96 5.69 34.31
C LYS A 128 0.68 6.25 35.71
N GLU A 129 -0.42 6.99 35.90
CA GLU A 129 -0.68 7.68 37.19
C GLU A 129 -1.89 7.13 37.99
N GLU A 130 -2.51 6.00 37.61
CA GLU A 130 -3.70 5.48 38.34
C GLU A 130 -3.50 4.19 39.14
N ASP A 131 -2.26 3.70 39.34
CA ASP A 131 -2.01 2.47 40.13
C ASP A 131 -1.41 2.71 41.54
N ASP A 132 -1.30 3.96 42.01
CA ASP A 132 -0.89 4.28 43.39
C ASP A 132 -1.99 5.10 44.10
N ILE A 133 -2.97 4.43 44.74
CA ILE A 133 -3.68 4.83 45.98
C ILE A 133 -4.31 3.57 46.62
#